data_AF-A0A370HQN9-F1
#
_entry.id   AF-A0A370HQN9-F1
#
_cell.length_a   1.000
_cell.length_b   1.000
_cell.length_c   1.000
_cell.angle_alpha   90.00
_cell.angle_beta   90.00
_cell.angle_gamma   90.00
#
_symmetry.space_group_name_H-M   'P 1'
#
loop_
_entity.id
_entity.type
_entity.pdbx_description
1 polymer ?
#
loop_
_entity_poly.entity_id
_entity_poly.type
_entity_poly.pdbx_seq_one_letter_code
_entity_poly.pdbx_strand_id
1 'polypeptide(L)' 'LQPNPVHLDPRWASLSHGVHQLNATLLVILNVDQVLQFDIQQAA' A
#
# COMPACT_ATOMS: atom_id res chain seq x y z
N LEU A 1 1.62 12.13 -6.88
CA LEU A 1 1.12 10.84 -6.36
C LEU A 1 -0.31 10.68 -6.81
N GLN A 2 -0.66 9.54 -7.37
CA GLN A 2 -2.04 9.20 -7.69
C GLN A 2 -2.67 8.49 -6.50
N PRO A 3 -4.00 8.59 -6.33
CA PRO A 3 -4.70 7.85 -5.29
C PRO A 3 -4.58 6.33 -5.53
N ASN A 4 -4.82 5.54 -4.47
CA ASN A 4 -4.85 4.09 -4.59
C ASN A 4 -5.88 3.65 -5.65
N PRO A 5 -5.53 2.70 -6.54
CA PRO A 5 -6.46 2.16 -7.51
C PRO A 5 -7.68 1.56 -6.82
N VAL A 6 -8.86 1.74 -7.41
CA VAL A 6 -10.13 1.23 -6.84
C VAL A 6 -10.19 -0.30 -6.72
N HIS A 7 -9.36 -0.99 -7.50
CA HIS A 7 -9.23 -2.44 -7.54
C HIS A 7 -8.05 -2.96 -6.69
N LEU A 8 -7.38 -2.08 -5.93
CA LEU A 8 -6.37 -2.50 -4.97
C LEU A 8 -7.04 -3.20 -3.79
N ASP A 9 -6.46 -4.32 -3.32
CA ASP A 9 -6.94 -5.04 -2.13
C ASP A 9 -6.96 -4.07 -0.92
N PRO A 10 -8.08 -4.00 -0.16
CA PRO A 10 -8.23 -3.05 0.92
C PRO A 10 -7.13 -3.10 1.99
N ARG A 11 -6.54 -4.27 2.24
CA ARG A 11 -5.42 -4.43 3.19
C ARG A 11 -4.15 -3.77 2.68
N TRP A 12 -3.92 -3.81 1.38
CA TRP A 12 -2.80 -3.10 0.75
C TRP A 12 -3.11 -1.61 0.61
N ALA A 13 -4.37 -1.23 0.39
CA ALA A 13 -4.79 0.17 0.35
C ALA A 13 -4.60 0.87 1.70
N SER A 14 -4.84 0.17 2.83
CA SER A 14 -4.60 0.73 4.16
C SER A 14 -3.12 0.92 4.50
N LEU A 15 -2.23 0.18 3.84
CA LEU A 15 -0.76 0.25 4.05
C LEU A 15 -0.07 1.15 3.02
N SER A 16 -0.81 1.77 2.10
CA SER A 16 -0.26 2.51 0.96
C SER A 16 -0.54 4.02 1.07
N HIS A 17 0.46 4.85 0.74
CA HIS A 17 0.32 6.30 0.59
C HIS A 17 -0.17 6.74 -0.81
N GLY A 18 -0.46 5.79 -1.70
CA GLY A 18 -0.84 6.05 -3.08
C GLY A 18 0.05 5.31 -4.06
N VAL A 19 -0.13 5.60 -5.35
CA VAL A 19 0.66 5.00 -6.43
C VAL A 19 1.43 6.05 -7.22
N HIS A 20 2.60 5.64 -7.69
CA HIS A 20 3.40 6.38 -8.66
C HIS A 20 3.28 5.69 -10.01
N GLN A 21 2.88 6.44 -11.04
CA GLN A 21 2.77 5.93 -12.41
C GLN A 21 4.11 6.15 -13.12
N LEU A 22 4.73 5.06 -13.55
CA LEU A 22 5.96 5.07 -14.34
C LEU A 22 5.69 4.42 -15.69
N ASN A 23 5.70 5.20 -16.76
CA ASN A 23 5.41 4.74 -18.11
C ASN A 23 4.08 3.97 -18.18
N ALA A 24 4.15 2.63 -18.19
CA ALA A 24 3.01 1.71 -18.25
C ALA A 24 2.89 0.81 -16.99
N THR A 25 3.52 1.19 -15.88
CA THR A 25 3.53 0.43 -14.63
C THR A 25 3.12 1.32 -13.46
N LEU A 26 2.38 0.73 -12.52
CA LEU A 26 2.02 1.37 -11.26
C LEU A 26 2.93 0.82 -10.14
N LEU A 27 3.63 1.72 -9.45
CA LEU A 27 4.34 1.41 -8.22
C LEU A 27 3.52 1.87 -7.02
N VAL A 28 3.31 0.97 -6.06
CA VAL A 28 2.69 1.30 -4.79
C VAL A 28 3.74 1.92 -3.86
N ILE A 29 3.40 3.05 -3.23
CA ILE A 29 4.23 3.61 -2.16
C ILE A 29 3.76 3.02 -0.83
N LEU A 30 4.54 2.08 -0.30
CA LEU A 30 4.24 1.36 0.93
C LEU A 30 4.66 2.17 2.17
N ASN A 31 3.77 2.26 3.15
CA ASN A 31 4.08 2.78 4.48
C ASN A 31 4.73 1.65 5.31
N VAL A 32 6.04 1.73 5.51
CA VAL A 32 6.80 0.72 6.23
C VAL A 32 6.42 0.66 7.72
N ASP A 33 6.17 1.81 8.35
CA ASP A 33 5.82 1.85 9.78
C ASP A 33 4.51 1.09 10.07
N GLN A 34 3.50 1.25 9.19
CA GLN A 34 2.25 0.52 9.31
C GLN A 34 2.37 -0.97 8.99
N VAL A 35 3.24 -1.34 8.05
CA VAL A 35 3.50 -2.75 7.74
C VAL A 35 4.11 -3.47 8.94
N LEU A 36 5.08 -2.84 9.61
CA LEU A 36 5.70 -3.40 10.80
C LEU A 36 4.71 -3.54 11.96
N GLN A 37 3.71 -2.66 12.06
CA GLN A 37 2.61 -2.80 13.03
C GLN A 37 1.61 -3.88 12.64
N PHE A 38 1.33 -4.08 11.35
CA PHE A 38 0.41 -5.09 10.86
C PHE A 38 0.90 -6.53 11.16
N ASP A 39 2.19 -6.81 10.96
CA ASP A 39 2.76 -8.14 11.24
C ASP A 39 2.64 -8.51 12.72
N ILE A 40 2.78 -7.53 13.63
CA ILE A 40 2.65 -7.74 15.07
C ILE A 40 1.22 -8.18 15.44
N GLN A 41 0.20 -7.72 14.71
CA GLN A 41 -1.19 -8.09 14.95
C GLN A 41 -1.60 -9.44 14.34
N GLN A 42 -0.90 -9.92 13.30
CA GLN A 42 -1.16 -11.22 12.69
C GLN A 42 -0.47 -12.38 13.45
N ALA A 43 0.58 -12.10 14.22
CA ALA A 43 1.32 -13.09 14.98
C ALA A 43 0.80 -13.32 16.42
N ALA A 44 -0.23 -12.60 16.86
CA ALA A 44 -0.85 -12.67 18.19
C ALA A 44 -2.21 -13.38 18.16
#